data_AF-A0AAN7V416-F1
#
_entry.id   AF-A0AAN7V416-F1
#
_cell.length_a   1.000
_cell.length_b   1.000
_cell.length_c   1.000
_cell.angle_alpha   90.00
_cell.angle_beta   90.00
_cell.angle_gamma   90.00
#
_symmetry.space_group_name_H-M   'P 1'
#
loop_
_entity.id
_entity.type
_entity.pdbx_description
1 polymer ?
#
loop_
_entity_poly.entity_id
_entity_poly.type
_entity_poly.pdbx_seq_one_letter_code
_entity_poly.pdbx_strand_id
1 'polypeptide(L)'
;MNTSKSRKKVYYARQNKRLNDARLTEMLKECLQKVCALQADLQRDDDDPEAAGYAACAMETLSFLSSEGVPSNHPIVRELKSRFNGQSKYK
;
A
#
# COMPACT_ATOMS: atom_id res chain seq x y z
N MET A 1 -7.92 60.54 -22.94
CA MET A 1 -8.80 59.45 -22.44
C MET A 1 -8.38 58.13 -23.08
N ASN A 2 -7.65 57.22 -22.40
CA ASN A 2 -7.35 55.87 -22.94
C ASN A 2 -6.88 54.82 -21.91
N THR A 3 -7.12 55.02 -20.61
CA THR A 3 -6.63 54.12 -19.55
C THR A 3 -7.51 52.87 -19.34
N SER A 4 -8.75 52.86 -19.85
CA SER A 4 -9.73 51.78 -19.65
C SER A 4 -9.45 50.52 -20.47
N LYS A 5 -8.76 50.64 -21.62
CA LYS A 5 -8.43 49.49 -22.49
C LYS A 5 -7.30 48.63 -21.91
N SER A 6 -6.30 49.24 -21.25
CA SER A 6 -5.16 48.53 -20.66
C SER A 6 -5.52 47.77 -19.38
N ARG A 7 -6.42 48.30 -18.54
CA ARG A 7 -6.85 47.62 -17.30
C ARG A 7 -7.64 46.34 -17.56
N LYS A 8 -8.48 46.32 -18.59
CA LYS A 8 -9.26 45.13 -18.98
C LYS A 8 -8.34 43.97 -19.40
N LYS A 9 -7.29 44.24 -20.19
CA LYS A 9 -6.34 43.19 -20.63
C LYS A 9 -5.62 42.51 -19.46
N VAL A 10 -5.20 43.26 -18.45
CA VAL A 10 -4.53 42.71 -17.25
C VAL A 10 -5.48 41.84 -16.41
N TYR A 11 -6.76 42.21 -16.33
CA TYR A 11 -7.78 41.42 -15.63
C TYR A 11 -7.99 40.05 -16.30
N TYR A 12 -8.21 40.01 -17.62
CA TYR A 12 -8.41 38.75 -18.34
C TYR A 12 -7.17 37.84 -18.32
N ALA A 13 -5.95 38.43 -18.38
CA ALA A 13 -4.71 37.66 -18.26
C ALA A 13 -4.55 37.00 -16.87
N ARG A 14 -4.86 37.74 -15.79
CA ARG A 14 -4.85 37.19 -14.42
C ARG A 14 -5.94 36.14 -14.22
N GLN A 15 -7.12 36.35 -14.80
CA GLN A 15 -8.24 35.40 -14.72
C GLN A 15 -7.91 34.09 -15.45
N ASN A 16 -7.32 34.17 -16.64
CA ASN A 16 -6.85 33.00 -17.38
C ASN A 16 -5.74 32.25 -16.63
N LYS A 17 -4.78 32.95 -16.01
CA LYS A 17 -3.77 32.30 -15.17
C LYS A 17 -4.40 31.53 -14.01
N ARG A 18 -5.35 32.13 -13.29
CA ARG A 18 -6.08 31.48 -12.19
C ARG A 18 -6.91 30.27 -12.64
N LEU A 19 -7.57 30.37 -13.80
CA LEU A 19 -8.30 29.25 -14.40
C LEU A 19 -7.36 28.10 -14.78
N ASN A 20 -6.19 28.42 -15.34
CA ASN A 20 -5.17 27.43 -15.65
C ASN A 20 -4.58 26.80 -14.37
N ASP A 21 -4.30 27.59 -13.33
CA ASP A 21 -3.83 27.10 -12.04
C ASP A 21 -4.87 26.20 -11.37
N ALA A 22 -6.16 26.56 -11.42
CA ALA A 22 -7.26 25.74 -10.92
C ALA A 22 -7.38 24.42 -11.68
N ARG A 23 -7.33 24.47 -13.02
CA ARG A 23 -7.35 23.27 -13.87
C ARG A 23 -6.15 22.36 -13.60
N LEU A 24 -4.96 22.93 -13.48
CA LEU A 24 -3.74 22.19 -13.15
C LEU A 24 -3.87 21.54 -11.76
N THR A 25 -4.41 22.27 -10.79
CA THR A 25 -4.63 21.75 -9.44
C THR A 25 -5.58 20.55 -9.45
N GLU A 26 -6.68 20.60 -10.20
CA GLU A 26 -7.60 19.46 -10.32
C GLU A 26 -6.93 18.26 -11.00
N MET A 27 -6.17 18.48 -12.08
CA MET A 27 -5.39 17.40 -12.71
C MET A 27 -4.39 16.75 -11.75
N LEU A 28 -3.71 17.55 -10.93
CA LEU A 28 -2.75 17.04 -9.94
C LEU A 28 -3.45 16.25 -8.83
N LYS A 29 -4.65 16.65 -8.40
CA LYS A 29 -5.46 15.88 -7.45
C LYS A 29 -5.88 14.53 -8.03
N GLU A 30 -6.34 14.51 -9.29
CA GLU A 30 -6.70 13.26 -9.97
C GLU A 30 -5.49 12.32 -10.11
N CYS A 31 -4.32 12.87 -10.47
CA CYS A 31 -3.07 12.11 -10.51
C CYS A 31 -2.72 11.51 -9.13
N LEU A 32 -2.80 12.32 -8.07
CA LEU A 32 -2.52 11.85 -6.71
C LEU A 32 -3.48 10.74 -6.27
N GLN A 33 -4.79 10.89 -6.53
CA GLN A 33 -5.78 9.86 -6.23
C GLN A 33 -5.47 8.53 -6.93
N LYS A 34 -5.08 8.58 -8.21
CA LYS A 34 -4.68 7.37 -8.95
C LYS A 34 -3.41 6.73 -8.38
N VAL A 35 -2.41 7.53 -8.01
CA VAL A 35 -1.19 7.01 -7.37
C VAL A 35 -1.53 6.34 -6.05
N CYS A 36 -2.36 6.94 -5.21
CA CYS A 36 -2.77 6.35 -3.95
C CYS A 36 -3.57 5.04 -4.14
N ALA A 37 -4.46 4.97 -5.14
CA ALA A 37 -5.18 3.75 -5.47
C ALA A 37 -4.23 2.63 -5.92
N LEU A 38 -3.29 2.93 -6.81
CA LEU A 38 -2.27 1.98 -7.27
C LEU A 38 -1.36 1.51 -6.14
N GLN A 39 -0.99 2.40 -5.22
CA GLN A 39 -0.21 2.04 -4.03
C GLN A 39 -1.01 1.12 -3.10
N ALA A 40 -2.31 1.38 -2.91
CA ALA A 40 -3.17 0.52 -2.09
C ALA A 40 -3.34 -0.87 -2.72
N ASP A 41 -3.47 -0.97 -4.05
CA ASP A 41 -3.56 -2.26 -4.74
C ASP A 41 -2.23 -3.03 -4.66
N LEU A 42 -1.08 -2.37 -4.88
CA LEU A 42 0.23 -3.00 -4.71
C LEU A 42 0.49 -3.46 -3.27
N GLN A 43 0.10 -2.66 -2.28
CA GLN A 43 0.24 -3.03 -0.87
C GLN A 43 -0.66 -4.21 -0.48
N ARG A 44 -1.80 -4.38 -1.14
CA ARG A 44 -2.66 -5.57 -0.96
C ARG A 44 -2.05 -6.82 -1.56
N ASP A 45 -1.25 -6.70 -2.62
CA ASP A 45 -0.56 -7.81 -3.25
C ASP A 45 0.73 -8.22 -2.49
N ASP A 46 1.33 -7.32 -1.70
CA ASP A 46 2.44 -7.65 -0.77
C ASP A 46 1.98 -8.56 0.40
N ASP A 47 0.69 -8.57 0.74
CA ASP A 47 0.10 -9.57 1.64
C ASP A 47 -0.15 -10.87 0.84
N ASP A 48 0.92 -11.62 0.53
CA ASP A 48 0.84 -12.88 -0.20
C ASP A 48 -0.11 -13.87 0.51
N PRO A 49 -1.33 -14.11 -0.03
CA PRO A 49 -2.30 -14.99 0.60
C PRO A 49 -1.81 -16.44 0.60
N GLU A 50 -0.89 -16.80 -0.30
CA GLU A 50 -0.27 -18.11 -0.35
C GLU A 50 0.66 -18.30 0.86
N ALA A 51 1.49 -17.30 1.17
CA ALA A 51 2.32 -17.29 2.37
C ALA A 51 1.50 -17.39 3.66
N ALA A 52 0.37 -16.70 3.73
CA ALA A 52 -0.57 -16.81 4.85
C ALA A 52 -1.16 -18.23 4.96
N GLY A 53 -1.51 -18.86 3.84
CA GLY A 53 -1.98 -20.25 3.78
C GLY A 53 -0.93 -21.27 4.26
N TYR A 54 0.33 -21.13 3.82
CA TYR A 54 1.41 -21.98 4.28
C TYR A 54 1.68 -21.83 5.78
N ALA A 55 1.63 -20.60 6.31
CA ALA A 55 1.78 -20.36 7.74
C ALA A 55 0.65 -21.00 8.55
N ALA A 56 -0.60 -20.90 8.09
CA ALA A 56 -1.75 -21.56 8.74
C ALA A 56 -1.58 -23.08 8.78
N CYS A 57 -1.24 -23.69 7.64
CA CYS A 57 -0.98 -25.14 7.54
C CYS A 57 0.17 -25.60 8.47
N ALA A 58 1.24 -24.82 8.57
CA ALA A 58 2.34 -25.12 9.49
C ALA A 58 1.92 -25.06 10.96
N MET A 59 1.10 -24.09 11.35
CA MET A 59 0.55 -24.00 12.71
C MET A 59 -0.37 -25.18 13.05
N GLU A 60 -1.24 -25.58 12.12
CA GLU A 60 -2.09 -26.75 12.29
C GLU A 60 -1.27 -28.03 12.44
N THR A 61 -0.22 -28.19 11.64
CA THR A 61 0.71 -29.34 11.73
C THR A 61 1.39 -29.39 13.11
N LEU A 62 1.84 -28.24 13.64
CA LEU A 62 2.42 -28.17 14.98
C LEU A 62 1.40 -28.53 16.06
N SER A 63 0.13 -28.09 15.90
CA SER A 63 -0.96 -28.46 16.81
C SER A 63 -1.25 -29.97 16.76
N PHE A 64 -1.31 -30.55 15.57
CA PHE A 64 -1.52 -31.99 15.37
C PHE A 64 -0.42 -32.81 16.05
N LEU A 65 0.86 -32.49 15.79
CA LEU A 65 1.99 -33.18 16.42
C LEU A 65 1.94 -33.10 17.95
N SER A 66 1.52 -31.96 18.51
CA SER A 66 1.36 -31.82 19.95
C SER A 66 0.25 -32.73 20.50
N SER A 67 -0.87 -32.85 19.78
CA SER A 67 -2.00 -33.73 20.16
C SER A 67 -1.62 -35.21 20.11
N GLU A 68 -0.75 -35.60 19.17
CA GLU A 68 -0.17 -36.94 19.07
C GLU A 68 0.92 -37.22 20.13
N GLY A 69 1.20 -36.26 21.01
CA GLY A 69 2.18 -36.41 22.09
C GLY A 69 3.63 -36.23 21.65
N VAL A 70 3.88 -35.69 20.45
CA VAL A 70 5.25 -35.40 20.00
C VAL A 70 5.81 -34.23 20.82
N PRO A 71 6.95 -34.42 21.51
CA PRO A 71 7.47 -33.39 22.40
C PRO A 71 8.02 -32.19 21.62
N SER A 72 7.91 -31.01 22.21
CA SER A 72 8.32 -29.75 21.57
C SER A 72 9.81 -29.63 21.27
N ASN A 73 10.64 -30.49 21.88
CA ASN A 73 12.08 -30.60 21.63
C ASN A 73 12.43 -31.54 20.46
N HIS A 74 11.44 -32.26 19.90
CA HIS A 74 11.66 -33.17 18.78
C HIS A 74 12.25 -32.40 17.58
N PRO A 75 13.25 -32.96 16.87
CA PRO A 75 13.94 -32.26 15.79
C PRO A 75 12.98 -31.72 14.72
N ILE A 76 11.93 -32.47 14.37
CA ILE A 76 10.93 -32.03 13.38
C ILE A 76 10.11 -30.82 13.86
N VAL A 77 9.75 -30.77 15.14
CA VAL A 77 8.97 -29.67 15.73
C VAL A 77 9.83 -28.42 15.84
N ARG A 78 11.11 -28.59 16.22
CA ARG A 78 12.10 -27.50 16.23
C ARG A 78 12.33 -26.91 14.85
N GLU A 79 12.49 -27.75 13.84
CA GLU A 79 12.73 -27.32 12.46
C GLU A 79 11.52 -26.56 11.91
N LEU A 80 10.31 -27.09 12.11
CA LEU A 80 9.07 -26.41 11.72
C LEU A 80 8.95 -25.03 12.38
N LYS A 81 9.15 -24.93 13.70
CA LYS A 81 9.14 -23.64 14.41
C LYS A 81 10.22 -22.69 13.90
N SER A 82 11.41 -23.18 13.62
CA SER A 82 12.51 -22.34 13.12
C SER A 82 12.19 -21.74 11.75
N ARG A 83 11.60 -22.53 10.85
CA ARG A 83 11.25 -22.09 9.49
C ARG A 83 10.07 -21.13 9.47
N PHE A 84 9.04 -21.39 10.27
CA PHE A 84 7.79 -20.64 10.21
C PHE A 84 7.70 -19.47 11.22
N ASN A 85 8.40 -19.52 12.37
CA ASN A 85 8.49 -18.36 13.28
C ASN A 85 9.63 -17.40 12.91
N GLY A 86 10.58 -17.83 12.09
CA GLY A 86 11.72 -17.00 11.64
C GLY A 86 11.34 -15.90 10.64
N GLN A 87 10.17 -15.99 10.00
CA GLN A 87 9.71 -15.03 8.99
C GLN A 87 9.11 -13.74 9.57
N SER A 88 8.95 -13.65 10.91
CA SER A 88 8.40 -12.46 11.58
C SER A 88 9.46 -11.42 11.99
N LYS A 89 10.72 -11.55 11.55
CA LYS A 89 11.82 -10.66 11.98
C LYS A 89 12.13 -9.48 11.05
N TYR A 90 11.30 -9.23 10.04
CA TYR A 90 11.42 -8.04 9.18
C TYR A 90 10.05 -7.38 8.98
N LYS A 91 9.46 -6.88 10.07
CA LYS A 91 8.48 -5.79 10.04
C LYS A 91 9.01 -4.65 10.91
#